data_AF-A0A2M7IXD6-F1
#
_entry.id   AF-A0A2M7IXD6-F1
#
_cell.length_a   1.000
_cell.length_b   1.000
_cell.length_c   1.000
_cell.angle_alpha   90.00
_cell.angle_beta   90.00
_cell.angle_gamma   90.00
#
_symmetry.space_group_name_H-M   'P 1'
#
loop_
_entity.id
_entity.type
_entity.pdbx_description
1 polymer ?
#
loop_
_entity_poly.entity_id
_entity_poly.type
_entity_poly.pdbx_seq_one_letter_code
_entity_poly.pdbx_strand_id
1 'polypeptide(L)'
;MNDIKSKIYIGFITYGNQTAKYLPYFLPSLKNQTFKDFKILAIDNSEELDNENAKYIKNNFTPLNKVAGEVNQKNIDIADGLKPLADSKYLMGFPEINLRWAGENLGFAKAFNLMIKKAVENGAEYFLALNPD
;
A
#
# COMPACT_ATOMS: atom_id res chain seq x y z
N MET A 1 -10.61 10.79 16.57
CA MET A 1 -9.53 11.66 16.07
C MET A 1 -9.83 11.98 14.62
N ASN A 2 -9.84 13.25 14.21
CA ASN A 2 -9.95 13.60 12.79
C ASN A 2 -8.66 13.14 12.12
N ASP A 3 -8.76 12.13 11.25
CA ASP A 3 -7.64 11.65 10.45
C ASP A 3 -7.18 12.79 9.55
N ILE A 4 -5.99 13.35 9.80
CA ILE A 4 -5.49 14.49 9.03
C ILE A 4 -5.31 14.02 7.58
N LYS A 5 -6.04 14.68 6.67
CA LYS A 5 -5.93 14.43 5.24
C LYS A 5 -4.62 15.02 4.74
N SER A 6 -3.68 14.17 4.34
CA SER A 6 -2.47 14.62 3.65
C SER A 6 -2.82 15.02 2.23
N LYS A 7 -2.18 16.09 1.75
CA LYS A 7 -2.37 16.59 0.38
C LYS A 7 -1.66 15.73 -0.66
N ILE A 8 -0.59 15.05 -0.27
CA ILE A 8 0.26 14.25 -1.17
C ILE A 8 0.14 12.77 -0.82
N TYR A 9 -0.04 11.95 -1.85
CA TYR A 9 0.06 10.49 -1.76
C TYR A 9 1.19 10.00 -2.65
N ILE A 10 2.08 9.17 -2.11
CA ILE A 10 3.13 8.48 -2.86
C ILE A 10 2.64 7.07 -3.12
N GLY A 11 2.53 6.68 -4.39
CA GLY A 11 2.18 5.33 -4.80
C GLY A 11 3.37 4.61 -5.39
N PHE A 12 3.58 3.35 -5.00
CA PHE A 12 4.56 2.47 -5.64
C PHE A 12 4.01 1.05 -5.79
N ILE A 13 4.64 0.26 -6.67
CA ILE A 13 4.24 -1.12 -6.95
C ILE A 13 5.38 -2.04 -6.58
N THR A 14 5.06 -3.18 -5.97
CA THR A 14 6.02 -4.27 -5.77
C THR A 14 5.71 -5.48 -6.61
N TYR A 15 6.74 -6.23 -7.01
CA TYR A 15 6.60 -7.43 -7.81
C TYR A 15 7.68 -8.47 -7.48
N GLY A 16 7.32 -9.44 -6.64
CA GLY A 16 8.17 -10.54 -6.19
C GLY A 16 9.56 -10.09 -5.76
N ASN A 17 10.57 -10.89 -6.11
CA ASN A 17 11.97 -10.61 -5.78
C ASN A 17 12.57 -9.45 -6.59
N GLN A 18 11.91 -9.02 -7.68
CA GLN A 18 12.42 -7.94 -8.52
C GLN A 18 12.42 -6.62 -7.75
N THR A 19 11.35 -6.36 -6.99
CA THR A 19 11.24 -5.14 -6.18
C THR A 19 11.81 -5.31 -4.77
N ALA A 20 11.72 -6.51 -4.17
CA ALA A 20 12.06 -6.73 -2.77
C ALA A 20 13.48 -6.26 -2.39
N LYS A 21 14.44 -6.45 -3.31
CA LYS A 21 15.85 -6.03 -3.12
C LYS A 21 16.03 -4.52 -2.95
N TYR A 22 15.10 -3.70 -3.41
CA TYR A 22 15.18 -2.25 -3.31
C TYR A 22 14.51 -1.69 -2.06
N LEU A 23 13.54 -2.40 -1.47
CA LEU A 23 12.80 -1.95 -0.29
C LEU A 23 13.70 -1.55 0.91
N PRO A 24 14.82 -2.25 1.19
CA PRO A 24 15.82 -1.85 2.19
C PRO A 24 16.40 -0.44 2.03
N TYR A 25 16.37 0.11 0.83
CA TYR A 25 16.90 1.45 0.54
C TYR A 25 15.77 2.44 0.26
N PHE A 26 14.80 2.02 -0.56
CA PHE A 26 13.67 2.82 -0.99
C PHE A 26 12.82 3.32 0.19
N LEU A 27 12.36 2.41 1.05
CA LEU A 27 11.45 2.82 2.12
C LEU A 27 12.14 3.69 3.20
N PRO A 28 13.38 3.38 3.66
CA PRO A 28 14.11 4.31 4.50
C PRO A 28 14.36 5.67 3.85
N SER A 29 14.60 5.72 2.54
CA SER A 29 14.77 7.00 1.84
C SER A 29 13.49 7.84 1.89
N LEU A 30 12.30 7.25 1.66
CA LEU A 30 11.01 7.93 1.83
C LEU A 30 10.81 8.38 3.28
N LYS A 31 11.12 7.51 4.26
CA LYS A 31 11.01 7.84 5.67
C LYS A 31 11.97 8.91 6.16
N ASN A 32 13.04 9.23 5.42
CA ASN A 32 14.07 10.19 5.82
C ASN A 32 14.02 11.52 5.04
N GLN A 33 12.95 11.77 4.27
CA GLN A 33 12.73 13.05 3.58
C GLN A 33 12.57 14.26 4.52
N THR A 34 12.95 15.46 4.10
CA THR A 34 12.73 16.68 4.91
C THR A 34 11.25 17.09 4.93
N PHE A 35 10.54 16.88 3.83
CA PHE A 35 9.09 17.01 3.75
C PHE A 35 8.42 15.71 4.23
N LYS A 36 7.35 15.80 5.03
CA LYS A 36 6.70 14.63 5.69
C LYS A 36 5.18 14.56 5.55
N ASP A 37 4.52 15.60 5.03
CA ASP A 37 3.07 15.59 4.87
C ASP A 37 2.66 14.83 3.60
N PHE A 38 2.88 13.52 3.64
CA PHE A 38 2.43 12.58 2.64
C PHE A 38 2.00 11.26 3.26
N LYS A 39 1.14 10.53 2.56
CA LYS A 39 0.81 9.13 2.88
C LYS A 39 1.35 8.22 1.77
N ILE A 40 1.68 6.97 2.12
CA ILE A 40 2.22 5.99 1.19
C ILE A 40 1.17 4.93 0.89
N LEU A 41 0.94 4.67 -0.39
CA LEU A 41 0.14 3.55 -0.91
C LEU A 41 1.05 2.59 -1.67
N ALA A 42 0.82 1.30 -1.50
CA ALA A 42 1.54 0.26 -2.21
C ALA A 42 0.58 -0.80 -2.73
N ILE A 43 0.79 -1.23 -3.97
CA ILE A 43 0.17 -2.44 -4.51
C ILE A 43 1.24 -3.48 -4.77
N ASP A 44 1.07 -4.65 -4.18
CA ASP A 44 1.90 -5.81 -4.44
C ASP A 44 1.29 -6.65 -5.55
N ASN A 45 1.86 -6.54 -6.75
CA ASN A 45 1.47 -7.28 -7.94
C ASN A 45 1.99 -8.74 -7.95
N SER A 46 2.60 -9.21 -6.85
CA SER A 46 3.06 -10.59 -6.74
C SER A 46 1.90 -11.60 -6.80
N GLU A 47 2.14 -12.74 -7.45
CA GLU A 47 1.19 -13.85 -7.48
C GLU A 47 0.96 -14.44 -6.08
N GLU A 48 2.03 -14.56 -5.30
CA GLU A 48 1.98 -15.10 -3.95
C GLU A 48 1.82 -14.00 -2.90
N LEU A 49 0.94 -14.22 -1.93
CA LEU A 49 0.74 -13.30 -0.81
C LEU A 49 1.95 -13.26 0.13
N ASP A 50 2.50 -14.42 0.47
CA ASP A 50 3.66 -14.53 1.38
C ASP A 50 4.98 -14.44 0.61
N ASN A 51 5.21 -13.28 0.01
CA ASN A 51 6.41 -13.00 -0.77
C ASN A 51 7.40 -12.08 -0.02
N GLU A 52 8.59 -11.90 -0.59
CA GLU A 52 9.67 -11.13 0.03
C GLU A 52 9.33 -9.64 0.26
N ASN A 53 8.45 -9.04 -0.54
CA ASN A 53 7.96 -7.68 -0.30
C ASN A 53 7.11 -7.63 0.97
N ALA A 54 6.12 -8.52 1.06
CA ALA A 54 5.24 -8.61 2.23
C ALA A 54 6.04 -8.93 3.51
N LYS A 55 7.00 -9.86 3.44
CA LYS A 55 7.89 -10.19 4.56
C LYS A 55 8.75 -9.00 4.97
N TYR A 56 9.37 -8.30 4.02
CA TYR A 56 10.18 -7.13 4.32
C TYR A 56 9.34 -6.04 5.00
N ILE A 57 8.19 -5.69 4.43
CA ILE A 57 7.33 -4.64 4.99
C ILE A 57 6.82 -5.05 6.38
N LYS A 58 6.37 -6.30 6.56
CA LYS A 58 5.90 -6.81 7.86
C LYS A 58 6.96 -6.78 8.96
N ASN A 59 8.21 -7.04 8.62
CA ASN A 59 9.31 -7.10 9.58
C ASN A 59 9.85 -5.71 9.96
N ASN A 60 9.73 -4.72 9.07
CA ASN A 60 10.32 -3.40 9.25
C ASN A 60 9.30 -2.29 9.57
N PHE A 61 8.01 -2.56 9.36
CA PHE A 61 6.94 -1.60 9.57
C PHE A 61 5.92 -2.20 10.54
N THR A 62 5.40 -1.38 11.46
CA THR A 62 4.45 -1.84 12.47
C THR A 62 3.09 -2.05 11.84
N PRO A 63 2.43 -3.22 11.92
CA PRO A 63 1.06 -3.37 11.43
C PRO A 63 0.09 -2.55 12.31
N LEU A 64 -0.90 -1.90 11.69
CA LEU A 64 -2.00 -1.19 12.36
C LEU A 64 -2.75 -2.12 13.33
N ASN A 65 -2.85 -3.41 13.00
CA ASN A 65 -3.66 -4.39 13.73
C ASN A 65 -2.95 -5.02 14.95
N LYS A 66 -1.83 -4.47 15.43
CA LYS A 66 -1.39 -4.75 16.82
C LYS A 66 -2.14 -3.91 17.86
N VAL A 67 -3.03 -3.01 17.42
CA VAL A 67 -3.94 -2.24 18.28
C VAL A 67 -5.37 -2.45 17.79
N ALA A 68 -6.18 -3.14 18.59
CA ALA A 68 -7.60 -3.46 18.39
C ALA A 68 -7.91 -4.65 17.44
N GLY A 69 -8.69 -5.58 17.98
CA GLY A 69 -9.08 -6.85 17.35
C GLY A 69 -9.97 -6.71 16.10
N GLU A 70 -10.13 -7.86 15.44
CA GLU A 70 -11.13 -8.22 14.44
C GLU A 70 -11.79 -7.05 13.67
N VAL A 71 -11.27 -6.77 12.47
CA VAL A 71 -11.85 -5.82 11.53
C VAL A 71 -13.15 -6.39 10.94
N ASN A 72 -14.28 -5.79 11.32
CA ASN A 72 -15.61 -6.09 10.82
C ASN A 72 -15.80 -5.74 9.32
N GLN A 73 -16.47 -6.64 8.62
CA GLN A 73 -16.38 -6.92 7.18
C GLN A 73 -17.15 -5.97 6.22
N LYS A 74 -17.60 -4.78 6.64
CA LYS A 74 -18.79 -4.18 5.99
C LYS A 74 -18.63 -3.14 4.87
N ASN A 75 -17.44 -2.66 4.49
CA ASN A 75 -17.35 -1.69 3.38
C ASN A 75 -16.07 -1.89 2.55
N ILE A 76 -16.05 -2.91 1.67
CA ILE A 76 -15.03 -3.01 0.62
C ILE A 76 -15.78 -2.89 -0.72
N ASP A 77 -15.68 -1.71 -1.32
CA ASP A 77 -16.30 -1.37 -2.60
C ASP A 77 -15.84 -2.34 -3.72
N ILE A 78 -16.79 -3.11 -4.25
CA ILE A 78 -16.61 -4.09 -5.33
C ILE A 78 -16.62 -3.36 -6.70
N ALA A 79 -15.76 -2.36 -6.88
CA ALA A 79 -15.84 -1.47 -8.04
C ALA A 79 -14.65 -1.51 -9.02
N ASP A 80 -13.53 -2.19 -8.72
CA ASP A 80 -12.30 -1.95 -9.50
C ASP A 80 -11.62 -3.20 -10.10
N GLY A 81 -12.33 -4.33 -10.22
CA GLY A 81 -11.79 -5.54 -10.83
C GLY A 81 -10.57 -6.12 -10.11
N LEU A 82 -10.47 -5.85 -8.80
CA LEU A 82 -9.66 -6.61 -7.85
C LEU A 82 -10.44 -7.89 -7.51
N LYS A 83 -9.76 -9.04 -7.42
CA LYS A 83 -10.41 -10.25 -6.91
C LYS A 83 -10.99 -9.93 -5.52
N PRO A 84 -12.20 -10.43 -5.18
CA PRO A 84 -12.73 -10.28 -3.84
C PRO A 84 -11.65 -10.73 -2.84
N LEU A 85 -11.21 -9.80 -1.99
CA LEU A 85 -10.39 -10.13 -0.83
C LEU A 85 -11.31 -10.97 0.06
N ALA A 86 -11.27 -12.29 -0.12
CA ALA A 86 -12.16 -13.22 0.57
C ALA A 86 -12.06 -13.09 2.09
N ASP A 87 -10.96 -12.51 2.59
CA ASP A 87 -10.82 -12.18 4.00
C ASP A 87 -10.25 -10.76 4.18
N SER A 88 -10.88 -9.98 5.07
CA SER A 88 -10.35 -8.70 5.59
C SER A 88 -8.96 -8.85 6.25
N LYS A 89 -8.49 -10.09 6.47
CA LYS A 89 -7.16 -10.44 7.00
C LYS A 89 -5.99 -10.09 6.06
N TYR A 90 -6.26 -9.79 4.80
CA TYR A 90 -5.25 -9.52 3.77
C TYR A 90 -4.94 -8.03 3.56
N LEU A 91 -5.64 -7.15 4.27
CA LEU A 91 -5.28 -5.73 4.36
C LEU A 91 -4.24 -5.57 5.48
N MET A 92 -2.95 -5.62 5.12
CA MET A 92 -1.90 -5.18 6.04
C MET A 92 -1.80 -3.66 5.94
N GLY A 93 -2.59 -2.97 6.73
CA GLY A 93 -2.34 -1.57 6.97
C GLY A 93 -1.14 -1.44 7.91
N PHE A 94 -0.13 -0.67 7.52
CA PHE A 94 0.91 -0.17 8.40
C PHE A 94 0.59 1.33 8.62
N PRO A 95 0.76 1.92 9.82
CA PRO A 95 0.50 3.34 10.04
C PRO A 95 1.23 4.23 9.01
N GLU A 96 2.34 3.73 8.50
CA GLU A 96 3.24 4.41 7.60
C GLU A 96 3.03 4.02 6.12
N ILE A 97 2.45 2.83 5.82
CA ILE A 97 2.28 2.30 4.46
C ILE A 97 0.95 1.53 4.36
N ASN A 98 0.09 1.92 3.43
CA ASN A 98 -1.09 1.11 3.09
C ASN A 98 -0.71 0.12 1.97
N LEU A 99 -0.40 -1.13 2.34
CA LEU A 99 -0.06 -2.19 1.41
C LEU A 99 -1.31 -3.01 1.04
N ARG A 100 -1.56 -3.17 -0.26
CA ARG A 100 -2.59 -4.07 -0.80
C ARG A 100 -1.97 -5.11 -1.71
N TRP A 101 -2.25 -6.38 -1.45
CA TRP A 101 -1.86 -7.47 -2.35
C TRP A 101 -2.90 -7.66 -3.46
N ALA A 102 -2.44 -7.80 -4.69
CA ALA A 102 -3.29 -7.98 -5.86
C ALA A 102 -3.59 -9.45 -6.19
N GLY A 103 -2.68 -10.37 -5.88
CA GLY A 103 -2.78 -11.80 -6.21
C GLY A 103 -2.59 -12.13 -7.70
N GLU A 104 -2.23 -11.14 -8.51
CA GLU A 104 -1.85 -11.27 -9.91
C GLU A 104 -1.12 -10.01 -10.37
N ASN A 105 -0.47 -10.09 -11.53
CA ASN A 105 0.11 -8.92 -12.16
C ASN A 105 -0.98 -8.07 -12.84
N LEU A 106 -1.40 -6.99 -12.20
CA LEU A 106 -2.39 -6.04 -12.73
C LEU A 106 -1.84 -5.16 -13.88
N GLY A 107 -0.53 -5.15 -14.10
CA GLY A 107 0.16 -4.13 -14.88
C GLY A 107 0.22 -2.78 -14.15
N PHE A 108 1.16 -1.93 -14.56
CA PHE A 108 1.43 -0.66 -13.89
C PHE A 108 0.25 0.30 -13.91
N ALA A 109 -0.39 0.48 -15.08
CA ALA A 109 -1.49 1.43 -15.23
C ALA A 109 -2.69 1.13 -14.32
N LYS A 110 -3.12 -0.12 -14.26
CA LYS A 110 -4.25 -0.53 -13.41
C LYS A 110 -3.90 -0.38 -11.92
N ALA A 111 -2.70 -0.81 -11.51
CA ALA A 111 -2.26 -0.68 -10.13
C ALA A 111 -2.15 0.80 -9.69
N PHE A 112 -1.57 1.68 -10.53
CA PHE A 112 -1.56 3.11 -10.22
C PHE A 112 -2.96 3.71 -10.18
N ASN A 113 -3.86 3.36 -11.10
CA ASN A 113 -5.24 3.85 -11.08
C ASN A 113 -5.97 3.50 -9.77
N LEU A 114 -5.76 2.30 -9.23
CA LEU A 114 -6.31 1.89 -7.93
C LEU A 114 -5.79 2.77 -6.78
N MET A 115 -4.49 3.08 -6.77
CA MET A 115 -3.90 3.94 -5.75
C MET A 115 -4.34 5.40 -5.91
N ILE A 116 -4.43 5.91 -7.14
CA ILE A 116 -4.92 7.26 -7.45
C ILE A 116 -6.37 7.40 -7.00
N LYS A 117 -7.24 6.43 -7.33
CA LYS A 117 -8.64 6.42 -6.86
C LYS A 117 -8.69 6.49 -5.33
N LYS A 118 -7.89 5.68 -4.64
CA LYS A 118 -7.83 5.69 -3.18
C LYS A 118 -7.32 7.02 -2.62
N ALA A 119 -6.35 7.65 -3.27
CA ALA A 119 -5.86 8.97 -2.89
C ALA A 119 -6.95 10.04 -3.05
N VAL A 120 -7.68 10.04 -4.18
CA VAL A 120 -8.80 10.94 -4.45
C VAL A 120 -9.92 10.79 -3.42
N GLU A 121 -10.32 9.55 -3.10
CA GLU A 121 -11.32 9.26 -2.06
C GLU A 121 -10.92 9.84 -0.69
N ASN A 122 -9.62 9.82 -0.39
CA ASN A 122 -9.09 10.37 0.85
C ASN A 122 -8.83 11.89 0.79
N GLY A 123 -9.14 12.56 -0.32
CA GLY A 123 -8.99 14.00 -0.51
C GLY A 123 -7.56 14.46 -0.83
N ALA A 124 -6.76 13.61 -1.47
CA ALA A 124 -5.45 14.01 -1.99
C ALA A 124 -5.59 15.11 -3.05
N GLU A 125 -4.65 16.06 -3.05
CA GLU A 125 -4.49 17.08 -4.08
C GLU A 125 -3.45 16.64 -5.12
N TYR A 126 -2.44 15.88 -4.68
CA TYR A 126 -1.35 15.39 -5.51
C TYR A 126 -1.13 13.89 -5.32
N PHE A 127 -0.75 13.23 -6.41
CA PHE A 127 -0.30 11.85 -6.41
C PHE A 127 1.07 11.77 -7.09
N LEU A 128 2.04 11.18 -6.41
CA LEU A 128 3.37 10.90 -6.94
C LEU A 128 3.49 9.40 -7.19
N ALA A 129 3.54 9.00 -8.46
CA ALA A 129 3.96 7.66 -8.84
C ALA A 129 5.47 7.56 -8.71
N LEU A 130 5.96 6.60 -7.93
CA LEU A 130 7.38 6.41 -7.70
C LEU A 130 7.74 4.93 -7.79
N ASN A 131 8.80 4.63 -8.53
CA ASN A 131 9.31 3.27 -8.64
C ASN A 131 10.39 3.01 -7.58
N PRO A 132 10.48 1.79 -7.03
CA PRO A 132 11.50 1.48 -6.03
C PRO A 132 12.94 1.32 -6.57
N ASP A 133 13.13 1.06 -7.87
CA ASP A 133 14.43 0.94 -8.54
C ASP A 133 15.02 2.28 -8.98
#